data_AF-A0A182U5S5-F1
#
_entry.id   AF-A0A182U5S5-F1
#
_cell.length_a   1.000
_cell.length_b   1.000
_cell.length_c   1.000
_cell.angle_alpha   90.00
_cell.angle_beta   90.00
_cell.angle_gamma   90.00
#
_symmetry.space_group_name_H-M   'P 1'
#
loop_
_entity.id
_entity.type
_entity.pdbx_description
1 polymer ?
#
loop_
_entity_poly.entity_id
_entity_poly.type
_entity_poly.pdbx_seq_one_letter_code
_entity_poly.pdbx_strand_id
1 'polypeptide(L)'
;MNCHFLSSKQIRKLRAHLSGRSSYTAPLSLHPIVKWCSLESDMNRCWQWCAVLVLVYAAHCQGYITTGMPTLIERDRDPVALFPYPLRQALGQRPAPPPYNGTEQQPGDELKFPANFLFGAATAAYQIEGAWNVDGKGPSVWDTLTHTHPELVVDGATGDRAADSYRLYRSDVEALGKVGFNYYRFSIAWSRLLPRGDKSSLNQGAVRYYNALINELLAHGIEPVVTMLHYDLPQYLQNLGGFASPLIVDYFREYADTLYWNFGDRVSGDPRALCLM
;
A
#
# COMPACT_ATOMS: atom_id res chain seq x y z
N MET A 1 15.90 -15.55 -9.51
CA MET A 1 16.87 -14.63 -10.12
C MET A 1 17.68 -14.00 -9.00
N ASN A 2 18.98 -14.30 -8.91
CA ASN A 2 19.85 -13.82 -7.84
C ASN A 2 20.11 -12.31 -8.01
N CYS A 3 19.71 -11.50 -7.04
CA CYS A 3 20.10 -10.09 -6.97
C CYS A 3 21.52 -9.99 -6.39
N HIS A 4 22.47 -9.54 -7.20
CA HIS A 4 23.77 -9.09 -6.72
C HIS A 4 23.65 -7.69 -6.12
N PHE A 5 23.93 -7.55 -4.83
CA PHE A 5 23.99 -6.25 -4.15
C PHE A 5 25.27 -5.51 -4.54
N LEU A 6 25.12 -4.26 -4.99
CA LEU A 6 26.26 -3.37 -5.24
C LEU A 6 26.84 -2.88 -3.91
N SER A 7 28.16 -2.92 -3.79
CA SER A 7 28.87 -2.44 -2.61
C SER A 7 28.80 -0.91 -2.48
N SER A 8 28.94 -0.41 -1.26
CA SER A 8 28.93 1.03 -0.93
C SER A 8 29.96 1.87 -1.72
N LYS A 9 31.04 1.24 -2.19
CA LYS A 9 32.04 1.89 -3.07
C LYS A 9 31.52 2.10 -4.50
N GLN A 10 30.71 1.18 -5.03
CA GLN A 10 30.10 1.30 -6.35
C GLN A 10 29.01 2.39 -6.37
N ILE A 11 28.25 2.49 -5.27
CA ILE A 11 27.22 3.53 -5.08
C ILE A 11 27.84 4.94 -5.03
N ARG A 12 29.01 5.10 -4.38
CA ARG A 12 29.71 6.40 -4.35
C ARG A 12 30.24 6.84 -5.72
N LYS A 13 30.74 5.92 -6.55
CA LYS A 13 31.17 6.21 -7.92
C LYS A 13 30.01 6.67 -8.81
N LEU A 14 28.84 6.03 -8.66
CA LEU A 14 27.61 6.42 -9.36
C LEU A 14 27.13 7.82 -8.95
N ARG A 15 27.16 8.16 -7.66
CA ARG A 15 26.82 9.51 -7.18
C ARG A 15 27.74 10.60 -7.73
N ALA A 16 29.04 10.36 -7.77
CA ALA A 16 30.01 11.33 -8.30
C ALA A 16 29.84 11.59 -9.81
N HIS A 17 29.34 10.59 -10.56
CA HIS A 17 29.08 10.72 -11.99
C HIS A 17 27.83 11.55 -12.29
N LEU A 18 26.83 11.51 -11.40
CA LEU A 18 25.55 12.22 -11.55
C LEU A 18 25.62 13.69 -11.10
N SER A 19 26.50 14.02 -10.15
CA SER A 19 26.71 15.40 -9.69
C SER A 19 27.49 16.29 -10.68
N GLY A 20 28.03 15.72 -11.77
CA GLY A 20 28.84 16.44 -12.76
C GLY A 20 28.05 17.02 -13.94
N ARG A 21 26.72 16.87 -13.98
CA ARG A 21 25.88 17.34 -15.09
C ARG A 21 24.64 18.08 -14.57
N SER A 22 24.77 19.40 -14.42
CA SER A 22 23.76 20.43 -14.68
C SER A 22 23.88 21.58 -13.68
N SER A 23 24.38 22.69 -14.20
CA SER A 23 24.44 24.00 -13.57
C SER A 23 23.17 24.77 -13.90
N TYR A 24 22.19 24.82 -13.00
CA TYR A 24 21.10 25.81 -13.04
C TYR A 24 20.64 26.15 -11.61
N THR A 25 20.92 27.39 -11.21
CA THR A 25 20.40 28.00 -9.98
C THR A 25 19.12 28.77 -10.29
N ALA A 26 18.00 28.41 -9.65
CA ALA A 26 16.77 29.21 -9.61
C ALA A 26 16.12 29.08 -8.21
N PRO A 27 15.44 30.12 -7.70
CA PRO A 27 15.24 30.35 -6.27
C PRO A 27 14.09 29.54 -5.65
N LEU A 28 14.23 29.28 -4.34
CA LEU A 28 13.26 28.58 -3.50
C LEU A 28 11.88 29.29 -3.47
N SER A 29 10.85 28.62 -3.97
CA SER A 29 9.47 28.77 -3.49
C SER A 29 8.73 27.43 -3.60
N LEU A 30 7.85 27.20 -2.62
CA LEU A 30 7.17 25.94 -2.30
C LEU A 30 6.50 25.27 -3.52
N HIS A 31 6.93 24.04 -3.86
CA HIS A 31 6.13 22.98 -4.50
C HIS A 31 7.01 21.73 -4.74
N PRO A 32 7.09 20.75 -3.82
CA PRO A 32 7.88 19.54 -4.07
C PRO A 32 7.07 18.35 -4.64
N ILE A 33 5.80 18.18 -4.25
CA ILE A 33 5.09 16.92 -4.51
C ILE A 33 4.67 16.77 -6.00
N VAL A 34 4.39 17.87 -6.69
CA VAL A 34 3.73 17.82 -8.02
C VAL A 34 4.69 18.06 -9.20
N LYS A 35 5.95 18.45 -8.97
CA LYS A 35 6.83 18.92 -10.05
C LYS A 35 7.64 17.83 -10.78
N TRP A 36 7.56 16.56 -10.38
CA TRP A 36 8.48 15.53 -10.88
C TRP A 36 7.98 14.73 -12.09
N CYS A 37 6.66 14.52 -12.27
CA CYS A 37 6.15 13.75 -13.41
C CYS A 37 6.03 14.54 -14.73
N SER A 38 6.33 15.85 -14.72
CA SER A 38 6.08 16.71 -15.89
C SER A 38 7.27 16.84 -16.87
N LEU A 39 8.41 16.19 -16.62
CA LEU A 39 9.65 16.46 -17.38
C LEU A 39 10.21 15.31 -18.21
N GLU A 40 9.60 14.12 -18.21
CA GLU A 40 10.10 13.00 -19.02
C GLU A 40 8.98 12.35 -19.85
N SER A 41 9.08 12.49 -21.17
CA SER A 41 8.14 12.00 -22.18
C SER A 41 8.24 10.48 -22.43
N ASP A 42 8.91 9.72 -21.56
CA ASP A 42 9.25 8.32 -21.78
C ASP A 42 8.77 7.43 -20.62
N MET A 43 7.59 6.87 -20.82
CA MET A 43 6.79 6.14 -19.83
C MET A 43 7.52 4.93 -19.23
N ASN A 44 8.45 4.29 -19.96
CA ASN A 44 9.21 3.14 -19.47
C ASN A 44 10.26 3.49 -18.40
N ARG A 45 10.71 4.76 -18.34
CA ARG A 45 11.67 5.21 -17.32
C ARG A 45 10.97 5.63 -16.02
N CYS A 46 9.78 6.23 -16.10
CA CYS A 46 8.96 6.53 -14.91
C CYS A 46 8.70 5.28 -14.06
N TRP A 47 8.40 4.13 -14.68
CA TRP A 47 8.18 2.86 -13.97
C TRP A 47 9.43 2.35 -13.25
N GLN A 48 10.62 2.48 -13.85
CA GLN A 48 11.88 2.13 -13.19
C GLN A 48 12.13 3.05 -11.99
N TRP A 49 11.80 4.33 -12.07
CA TRP A 49 11.94 5.27 -10.96
C TRP A 49 10.89 5.07 -9.86
N CYS A 50 9.64 4.74 -10.19
CA CYS A 50 8.60 4.37 -9.22
C CYS A 50 8.97 3.08 -8.47
N ALA A 51 9.45 2.04 -9.17
CA ALA A 51 9.91 0.81 -8.54
C ALA A 51 11.17 1.01 -7.68
N VAL A 52 12.10 1.89 -8.11
CA VAL A 52 13.28 2.28 -7.32
C VAL A 52 12.89 3.12 -6.10
N LEU A 53 11.87 3.99 -6.20
CA LEU A 53 11.32 4.73 -5.07
C LEU A 53 10.67 3.79 -4.05
N VAL A 54 9.86 2.82 -4.48
CA VAL A 54 9.25 1.79 -3.61
C VAL A 54 10.33 1.00 -2.85
N LEU A 55 11.43 0.62 -3.51
CA LEU A 55 12.53 -0.14 -2.89
C LEU A 55 13.43 0.72 -1.98
N VAL A 56 13.68 1.99 -2.32
CA VAL A 56 14.49 2.90 -1.48
C VAL A 56 13.71 3.40 -0.26
N TYR A 57 12.39 3.55 -0.34
CA TYR A 57 11.53 3.93 0.79
C TYR A 57 11.31 2.78 1.79
N ALA A 58 11.17 1.54 1.32
CA ALA A 58 11.10 0.37 2.20
C ALA A 58 12.36 0.21 3.10
N ALA A 59 13.51 0.71 2.65
CA ALA A 59 14.77 0.68 3.41
C ALA A 59 14.85 1.72 4.56
N HIS A 60 13.89 2.65 4.68
CA HIS A 60 13.83 3.66 5.74
C HIS A 60 12.67 3.43 6.74
N CYS A 61 11.90 2.35 6.57
CA CYS A 61 10.82 1.99 7.49
C CYS A 61 11.36 1.19 8.68
N GLN A 62 11.29 1.78 9.88
CA GLN A 62 11.38 1.02 11.14
C GLN A 62 9.96 0.76 11.64
N GLY A 63 9.30 -0.27 11.08
CA GLY A 63 7.94 -0.65 11.45
C GLY A 63 7.63 -2.07 11.01
N TYR A 64 6.74 -2.74 11.73
CA TYR A 64 6.25 -4.08 11.39
C TYR A 64 4.75 -4.03 11.12
N ILE A 65 4.33 -4.67 10.03
CA ILE A 65 2.94 -4.67 9.57
C ILE A 65 2.56 -6.09 9.16
N THR A 66 1.38 -6.57 9.60
CA THR A 66 0.77 -7.78 9.07
C THR A 66 -0.27 -7.38 8.00
N THR A 67 -0.23 -8.01 6.83
CA THR A 67 -1.30 -7.92 5.82
C THR A 67 -1.63 -9.32 5.35
N GLY A 68 -2.90 -9.73 5.43
CA GLY A 68 -3.38 -10.93 4.72
C GLY A 68 -3.65 -10.59 3.25
N MET A 69 -3.29 -11.46 2.33
CA MET A 69 -3.71 -11.40 0.92
C MET A 69 -4.90 -12.35 0.73
N PRO A 70 -5.93 -12.02 -0.07
CA PRO A 70 -6.90 -13.02 -0.50
C PRO A 70 -6.15 -14.08 -1.30
N THR A 71 -6.28 -15.35 -0.91
CA THR A 71 -5.72 -16.46 -1.69
C THR A 71 -6.57 -16.65 -2.94
N LEU A 72 -6.10 -16.12 -4.07
CA LEU A 72 -6.59 -16.50 -5.39
C LEU A 72 -6.21 -17.96 -5.67
N ILE A 73 -7.03 -18.65 -6.48
CA ILE A 73 -6.63 -19.95 -7.02
C ILE A 73 -5.49 -19.73 -8.02
N GLU A 74 -4.25 -19.84 -7.54
CA GLU A 74 -3.15 -20.24 -8.40
C GLU A 74 -3.38 -21.72 -8.71
N ARG A 75 -3.88 -22.03 -9.92
CA ARG A 75 -3.95 -23.43 -10.37
C ARG A 75 -2.57 -24.06 -10.16
N ASP A 76 -2.50 -25.04 -9.26
CA ASP A 76 -1.29 -25.76 -8.82
C ASP A 76 -0.23 -25.83 -9.92
N ARG A 77 0.63 -24.82 -9.96
CA ARG A 77 1.96 -24.93 -10.53
C ARG A 77 2.84 -25.07 -9.31
N ASP A 78 3.29 -26.29 -9.01
CA ASP A 78 4.44 -26.47 -8.13
C ASP A 78 5.56 -25.57 -8.69
N PRO A 79 5.88 -24.42 -8.04
CA PRO A 79 6.82 -23.45 -8.59
C PRO A 79 8.19 -24.09 -8.77
N VAL A 80 8.45 -25.17 -8.01
CA VAL A 80 9.69 -25.92 -7.98
C VAL A 80 9.74 -27.00 -9.08
N ALA A 81 8.60 -27.42 -9.62
CA ALA A 81 8.52 -28.42 -10.70
C ALA A 81 9.00 -27.89 -12.07
N LEU A 82 9.05 -26.57 -12.25
CA LEU A 82 9.54 -25.93 -13.48
C LEU A 82 11.07 -25.83 -13.54
N PHE A 83 11.78 -26.14 -12.45
CA PHE A 83 13.24 -26.02 -12.40
C PHE A 83 13.94 -27.37 -12.64
N PRO A 84 15.09 -27.39 -13.34
CA PRO A 84 15.92 -28.57 -13.49
C PRO A 84 16.26 -29.21 -12.14
N TYR A 85 16.41 -30.54 -12.10
CA TYR A 85 16.63 -31.33 -10.87
C TYR A 85 17.67 -30.75 -9.87
N PRO A 86 18.83 -30.20 -10.29
CA PRO A 86 19.78 -29.60 -9.36
C PRO A 86 19.24 -28.37 -8.60
N LEU A 87 18.42 -27.55 -9.26
CA LEU A 87 17.79 -26.35 -8.68
C LEU A 87 16.64 -26.71 -7.73
N ARG A 88 15.92 -27.81 -8.02
CA ARG A 88 14.87 -28.35 -7.15
C ARG A 88 15.44 -28.84 -5.81
N GLN A 89 16.63 -29.46 -5.81
CA GLN A 89 17.33 -29.82 -4.57
C GLN A 89 17.82 -28.60 -3.78
N ALA A 90 18.34 -27.58 -4.45
CA ALA A 90 18.84 -26.36 -3.79
C ALA A 90 17.72 -25.53 -3.13
N LEU A 91 16.53 -25.49 -3.73
CA LEU A 91 15.38 -24.74 -3.22
C LEU A 91 14.59 -25.51 -2.15
N GLY A 92 14.65 -26.84 -2.14
CA GLY A 92 14.02 -27.70 -1.13
C GLY A 92 14.79 -27.80 0.19
N GLN A 93 16.06 -27.39 0.21
CA GLN A 93 16.87 -27.38 1.43
C GLN A 93 16.75 -26.03 2.12
N ARG A 94 15.79 -25.91 3.04
CA ARG A 94 15.84 -24.82 4.03
C ARG A 94 17.09 -25.07 4.88
N PRO A 95 18.08 -24.17 4.92
CA PRO A 95 19.22 -24.35 5.79
C PRO A 95 18.70 -24.51 7.22
N ALA A 96 19.17 -25.55 7.92
CA ALA A 96 18.85 -25.72 9.32
C ALA A 96 19.19 -24.41 10.04
N PRO A 97 18.31 -23.92 10.94
CA PRO A 97 18.68 -22.78 11.77
C PRO A 97 20.03 -23.10 12.43
N PRO A 98 20.95 -22.12 12.51
CA PRO A 98 22.24 -22.36 13.15
C PRO A 98 22.00 -22.98 14.53
N PRO A 99 22.83 -23.94 14.97
CA PRO A 99 22.66 -24.56 16.27
C PRO A 99 22.56 -23.45 17.33
N TYR A 100 21.47 -23.49 18.09
CA TYR A 100 21.28 -22.59 19.21
C TYR A 100 22.33 -22.92 20.26
N ASN A 101 23.49 -22.28 20.16
CA ASN A 101 24.51 -22.30 21.19
C ASN A 101 23.91 -21.56 22.38
N GLY A 102 23.37 -22.32 23.34
CA GLY A 102 22.72 -21.84 24.55
C GLY A 102 23.67 -21.10 25.49
N THR A 103 24.25 -20.00 25.03
CA THR A 103 24.55 -18.90 25.93
C THR A 103 23.19 -18.32 26.28
N GLU A 104 22.69 -18.63 27.48
CA GLU A 104 21.72 -17.77 28.16
C GLU A 104 22.11 -16.32 27.83
N GLN A 105 21.22 -15.61 27.13
CA GLN A 105 21.35 -14.16 27.06
C GLN A 105 21.42 -13.71 28.52
N GLN A 106 22.61 -13.26 28.92
CA GLN A 106 22.81 -12.63 30.23
C GLN A 106 21.67 -11.63 30.41
N PRO A 107 21.03 -11.53 31.59
CA PRO A 107 19.98 -10.54 31.84
C PRO A 107 20.62 -9.14 31.75
N GLY A 108 20.74 -8.65 30.53
CA GLY A 108 21.56 -7.52 30.13
C GLY A 108 20.81 -6.83 29.01
N ASP A 109 20.34 -5.62 29.32
CA ASP A 109 19.61 -4.68 28.49
C ASP A 109 18.36 -5.23 27.82
N GLU A 110 17.22 -5.00 28.48
CA GLU A 110 15.88 -5.15 27.90
C GLU A 110 15.85 -4.55 26.48
N LEU A 111 15.72 -5.39 25.46
CA LEU A 111 15.65 -4.96 24.06
C LEU A 111 14.40 -4.10 23.88
N LYS A 112 14.60 -2.79 23.75
CA LYS A 112 13.55 -1.81 23.54
C LYS A 112 13.55 -1.33 22.10
N PHE A 113 12.37 -1.22 21.52
CA PHE A 113 12.20 -0.46 20.29
C PHE A 113 12.56 1.02 20.53
N PRO A 114 12.95 1.77 19.48
CA PRO A 114 13.06 3.22 19.57
C PRO A 114 11.78 3.83 20.15
N ALA A 115 11.91 4.92 20.92
CA ALA A 115 10.77 5.53 21.62
C ALA A 115 9.63 5.97 20.68
N ASN A 116 9.94 6.20 19.41
CA ASN A 116 9.01 6.59 18.34
C ASN A 116 8.72 5.47 17.33
N PHE A 117 8.93 4.20 17.71
CA PHE A 117 8.63 3.07 16.86
C PHE A 117 7.12 2.92 16.65
N LEU A 118 6.71 2.81 15.39
CA LEU A 118 5.32 2.60 15.00
C LEU A 118 5.04 1.10 14.99
N PHE A 119 4.15 0.66 15.89
CA PHE A 119 3.70 -0.71 16.02
C PHE A 119 2.18 -0.75 15.89
N GLY A 120 1.71 -1.43 14.84
CA GLY A 120 0.33 -1.33 14.43
C GLY A 120 -0.14 -2.44 13.51
N ALA A 121 -1.36 -2.25 13.00
CA ALA A 121 -2.00 -3.15 12.04
C ALA A 121 -2.18 -2.47 10.68
N ALA A 122 -2.45 -3.26 9.65
CA ALA A 122 -2.85 -2.73 8.36
C ALA A 122 -3.95 -3.54 7.69
N THR A 123 -4.77 -2.84 6.92
CA THR A 123 -5.91 -3.42 6.20
C THR A 123 -6.06 -2.78 4.81
N ALA A 124 -6.92 -3.37 3.98
CA ALA A 124 -7.35 -2.82 2.71
C ALA A 124 -8.87 -2.71 2.69
N ALA A 125 -9.39 -1.65 2.07
CA ALA A 125 -10.82 -1.34 2.03
C ALA A 125 -11.66 -2.54 1.55
N TYR A 126 -11.35 -3.09 0.37
CA TYR A 126 -12.09 -4.25 -0.17
C TYR A 126 -12.06 -5.48 0.74
N GLN A 127 -10.97 -5.67 1.49
CA GLN A 127 -10.79 -6.87 2.32
C GLN A 127 -11.55 -6.83 3.65
N ILE A 128 -11.89 -5.65 4.17
CA ILE A 128 -12.48 -5.51 5.51
C ILE A 128 -13.77 -4.69 5.57
N GLU A 129 -13.98 -3.72 4.67
CA GLU A 129 -15.09 -2.77 4.82
C GLU A 129 -16.45 -3.42 4.62
N GLY A 130 -16.58 -4.24 3.57
CA GLY A 130 -17.89 -4.68 3.12
C GLY A 130 -18.74 -3.52 2.60
N ALA A 131 -20.05 -3.65 2.76
CA ALA A 131 -21.01 -2.62 2.36
C ALA A 131 -20.78 -2.16 0.90
N TRP A 132 -20.60 -3.16 0.03
CA TRP A 132 -20.04 -3.00 -1.31
C TRP A 132 -20.85 -2.10 -2.24
N ASN A 133 -22.16 -2.02 -2.02
CA ASN A 133 -23.15 -1.23 -2.78
C ASN A 133 -23.95 -0.26 -1.91
N VAL A 134 -23.43 0.09 -0.74
CA VAL A 134 -24.12 0.96 0.24
C VAL A 134 -23.61 2.39 0.11
N ASP A 135 -24.48 3.36 0.44
CA ASP A 135 -24.17 4.80 0.49
C ASP A 135 -23.52 5.35 -0.79
N GLY A 136 -23.91 4.82 -1.96
CA GLY A 136 -23.44 5.31 -3.25
C GLY A 136 -22.06 4.80 -3.67
N LYS A 137 -21.48 3.79 -3.00
CA LYS A 137 -20.26 3.11 -3.49
C LYS A 137 -20.51 2.50 -4.87
N GLY A 138 -19.59 2.74 -5.80
CA GLY A 138 -19.54 2.05 -7.10
C GLY A 138 -18.84 0.69 -7.01
N PRO A 139 -19.07 -0.20 -8.01
CA PRO A 139 -18.32 -1.45 -8.09
C PRO A 139 -16.84 -1.20 -8.40
N SER A 140 -15.97 -1.95 -7.75
CA SER A 140 -14.56 -2.12 -8.11
C SER A 140 -14.37 -3.30 -9.07
N VAL A 141 -13.16 -3.46 -9.57
CA VAL A 141 -12.75 -4.64 -10.36
C VAL A 141 -12.93 -5.94 -9.58
N TRP A 142 -12.71 -5.94 -8.26
CA TRP A 142 -12.89 -7.12 -7.43
C TRP A 142 -14.36 -7.47 -7.18
N ASP A 143 -15.22 -6.46 -6.98
CA ASP A 143 -16.68 -6.68 -6.90
C ASP A 143 -17.15 -7.40 -8.16
N THR A 144 -16.77 -6.86 -9.33
CA THR A 144 -17.13 -7.45 -10.64
C THR A 144 -16.57 -8.86 -10.79
N LEU A 145 -15.26 -9.04 -10.57
CA LEU A 145 -14.59 -10.33 -10.74
C LEU A 145 -15.24 -11.42 -9.88
N THR A 146 -15.47 -11.15 -8.59
CA THR A 146 -15.98 -12.16 -7.66
C THR A 146 -17.46 -12.48 -7.88
N HIS A 147 -18.27 -11.54 -8.40
CA HIS A 147 -19.65 -11.81 -8.80
C HIS A 147 -19.77 -12.53 -10.14
N THR A 148 -18.88 -12.27 -11.10
CA THR A 148 -18.93 -12.90 -12.44
C THR A 148 -18.17 -14.22 -12.52
N HIS A 149 -17.11 -14.36 -11.72
CA HIS A 149 -16.17 -15.47 -11.71
C HIS A 149 -15.90 -15.96 -10.28
N PRO A 150 -16.92 -16.41 -9.54
CA PRO A 150 -16.76 -16.87 -8.15
C PRO A 150 -15.76 -18.04 -8.04
N GLU A 151 -15.58 -18.82 -9.11
CA GLU A 151 -14.62 -19.93 -9.18
C GLU A 151 -13.14 -19.50 -9.10
N LEU A 152 -12.83 -18.22 -9.22
CA LEU A 152 -11.45 -17.71 -9.08
C LEU A 152 -11.04 -17.48 -7.63
N VAL A 153 -12.02 -17.45 -6.72
CA VAL A 153 -11.81 -17.39 -5.27
C VAL A 153 -11.93 -18.79 -4.70
N VAL A 154 -10.94 -19.22 -3.91
CA VAL A 154 -10.81 -20.61 -3.40
C VAL A 154 -12.11 -21.14 -2.75
N ASP A 155 -12.78 -20.30 -1.98
CA ASP A 155 -14.02 -20.61 -1.26
C ASP A 155 -15.26 -19.93 -1.86
N GLY A 156 -15.11 -19.27 -3.01
CA GLY A 156 -16.19 -18.50 -3.65
C GLY A 156 -16.63 -17.26 -2.86
N ALA A 157 -15.87 -16.83 -1.85
CA ALA A 157 -16.23 -15.66 -1.06
C ALA A 157 -16.12 -14.35 -1.86
N THR A 158 -16.89 -13.34 -1.43
CA THR A 158 -16.88 -11.99 -2.00
C THR A 158 -16.55 -10.94 -0.95
N GLY A 159 -16.23 -9.72 -1.40
CA GLY A 159 -16.05 -8.55 -0.53
C GLY A 159 -17.36 -7.90 -0.07
N ASP A 160 -18.53 -8.52 -0.30
CA ASP A 160 -19.83 -7.88 -0.10
C ASP A 160 -20.04 -7.43 1.35
N ARG A 161 -19.71 -8.34 2.27
CA ARG A 161 -19.78 -8.12 3.72
C ARG A 161 -18.40 -8.02 4.35
N ALA A 162 -17.43 -8.82 3.91
CA ALA A 162 -16.08 -8.86 4.50
C ALA A 162 -16.13 -8.96 6.04
N ALA A 163 -15.38 -8.12 6.75
CA ALA A 163 -15.45 -7.98 8.22
C ALA A 163 -16.51 -6.96 8.69
N ASP A 164 -17.26 -6.34 7.76
CA ASP A 164 -18.26 -5.29 8.01
C ASP A 164 -17.70 -4.06 8.74
N SER A 165 -16.41 -3.78 8.56
CA SER A 165 -15.72 -2.66 9.19
C SER A 165 -16.34 -1.31 8.80
N TYR A 166 -16.99 -1.20 7.63
CA TYR A 166 -17.74 0.00 7.26
C TYR A 166 -18.78 0.43 8.31
N ARG A 167 -19.41 -0.55 8.98
CA ARG A 167 -20.37 -0.31 10.06
C ARG A 167 -19.74 -0.43 11.45
N LEU A 168 -18.71 -1.26 11.58
CA LEU A 168 -18.11 -1.64 12.86
C LEU A 168 -16.79 -0.91 13.19
N TYR A 169 -16.40 0.09 12.40
CA TYR A 169 -15.10 0.76 12.53
C TYR A 169 -14.79 1.26 13.95
N ARG A 170 -15.80 1.71 14.73
CA ARG A 170 -15.59 2.12 16.14
C ARG A 170 -15.13 0.97 17.01
N SER A 171 -15.75 -0.19 16.87
CA SER A 171 -15.36 -1.41 17.60
C SER A 171 -13.98 -1.89 17.17
N ASP A 172 -13.65 -1.77 15.88
CA ASP A 172 -12.32 -2.09 15.37
C ASP A 172 -11.26 -1.15 15.97
N VAL A 173 -11.50 0.16 15.99
CA VAL A 173 -10.58 1.15 16.57
C VAL A 173 -10.42 0.94 18.09
N GLU A 174 -11.51 0.63 18.80
CA GLU A 174 -11.44 0.27 20.21
C GLU A 174 -10.56 -0.96 20.44
N ALA A 175 -10.65 -1.98 19.57
CA ALA A 175 -9.82 -3.16 19.64
C ALA A 175 -8.34 -2.85 19.37
N LEU A 176 -8.02 -2.00 18.38
CA LEU A 176 -6.64 -1.55 18.13
C LEU A 176 -6.05 -0.86 19.37
N GLY A 177 -6.84 -0.02 20.04
CA GLY A 177 -6.44 0.66 21.28
C GLY A 177 -6.20 -0.32 22.43
N LYS A 178 -7.04 -1.34 22.60
CA LYS A 178 -6.87 -2.39 23.64
C LYS A 178 -5.60 -3.22 23.47
N VAL A 179 -5.17 -3.46 22.23
CA VAL A 179 -3.91 -4.16 21.93
C VAL A 179 -2.69 -3.26 22.21
N GLY A 180 -2.88 -1.94 22.25
CA GLY A 180 -1.80 -0.96 22.45
C GLY A 180 -1.12 -0.56 21.15
N PHE A 181 -1.80 -0.69 20.01
CA PHE A 181 -1.28 -0.18 18.75
C PHE A 181 -1.29 1.35 18.74
N ASN A 182 -0.21 1.93 18.22
CA ASN A 182 -0.06 3.38 18.06
C ASN A 182 -0.13 3.81 16.59
N TYR A 183 -0.37 2.87 15.69
CA TYR A 183 -0.35 3.05 14.24
C TYR A 183 -1.42 2.19 13.56
N TYR A 184 -2.11 2.73 12.55
CA TYR A 184 -3.02 1.96 11.71
C TYR A 184 -2.97 2.42 10.25
N ARG A 185 -2.56 1.50 9.38
CA ARG A 185 -2.54 1.73 7.92
C ARG A 185 -3.79 1.15 7.28
N PHE A 186 -4.62 1.98 6.67
CA PHE A 186 -5.80 1.52 5.92
C PHE A 186 -5.75 2.07 4.49
N SER A 187 -6.51 1.47 3.57
CA SER A 187 -6.72 2.05 2.24
C SER A 187 -8.08 2.73 2.15
N ILE A 188 -8.19 3.69 1.23
CA ILE A 188 -9.46 4.30 0.85
C ILE A 188 -9.93 3.64 -0.44
N ALA A 189 -11.17 3.13 -0.47
CA ALA A 189 -11.75 2.58 -1.67
C ALA A 189 -12.05 3.71 -2.67
N TRP A 190 -11.28 3.76 -3.76
CA TRP A 190 -11.49 4.77 -4.82
C TRP A 190 -12.93 4.69 -5.36
N SER A 191 -13.45 3.49 -5.59
CA SER A 191 -14.84 3.30 -6.05
C SER A 191 -15.90 3.75 -5.05
N ARG A 192 -15.55 3.85 -3.75
CA ARG A 192 -16.42 4.42 -2.72
C ARG A 192 -16.38 5.93 -2.75
N LEU A 193 -15.18 6.53 -2.83
CA LEU A 193 -14.99 7.98 -2.80
C LEU A 193 -15.43 8.66 -4.09
N LEU A 194 -14.98 8.13 -5.24
CA LEU A 194 -15.29 8.60 -6.59
C LEU A 194 -15.81 7.41 -7.43
N PRO A 195 -17.10 7.06 -7.36
CA PRO A 195 -17.68 5.91 -8.08
C PRO A 195 -17.49 5.93 -9.60
N ARG A 196 -17.37 7.13 -10.20
CA ARG A 196 -17.05 7.30 -11.64
C ARG A 196 -15.59 7.71 -11.86
N GLY A 197 -14.73 7.57 -10.86
CA GLY A 197 -13.29 7.84 -10.95
C GLY A 197 -12.90 9.32 -10.79
N ASP A 198 -13.78 10.27 -11.09
CA ASP A 198 -13.51 11.72 -11.03
C ASP A 198 -14.30 12.49 -9.95
N LYS A 199 -13.89 13.74 -9.70
CA LYS A 199 -14.48 14.63 -8.68
C LYS A 199 -15.97 14.92 -8.88
N SER A 200 -16.49 14.84 -10.10
CA SER A 200 -17.94 15.03 -10.36
C SER A 200 -18.80 13.92 -9.76
N SER A 201 -18.17 12.81 -9.36
CA SER A 201 -18.82 11.70 -8.68
C SER A 201 -18.57 11.65 -7.17
N LEU A 202 -17.99 12.70 -6.58
CA LEU A 202 -17.63 12.70 -5.16
C LEU A 202 -18.79 12.27 -4.26
N ASN A 203 -18.59 11.14 -3.59
CA ASN A 203 -19.55 10.57 -2.69
C ASN A 203 -19.38 11.14 -1.27
N GLN A 204 -20.31 11.99 -0.86
CA GLN A 204 -20.29 12.60 0.48
C GLN A 204 -20.49 11.58 1.61
N GLY A 205 -21.12 10.42 1.34
CA GLY A 205 -21.20 9.31 2.30
C GLY A 205 -19.82 8.75 2.63
N ALA A 206 -19.01 8.51 1.60
CA ALA A 206 -17.63 8.08 1.73
C ALA A 206 -16.76 9.10 2.50
N VAL A 207 -16.90 10.38 2.15
CA VAL A 207 -16.19 11.47 2.86
C VAL A 207 -16.52 11.45 4.35
N ARG A 208 -17.79 11.31 4.72
CA ARG A 208 -18.19 11.21 6.14
C ARG A 208 -17.61 9.98 6.82
N TYR A 209 -17.67 8.81 6.17
CA TYR A 209 -17.13 7.57 6.73
C TYR A 209 -15.64 7.66 7.02
N TYR A 210 -14.82 8.04 6.03
CA TYR A 210 -13.36 8.10 6.23
C TYR A 210 -12.95 9.21 7.20
N ASN A 211 -13.66 10.34 7.22
CA ASN A 211 -13.45 11.35 8.27
C ASN A 211 -13.78 10.79 9.65
N ALA A 212 -14.86 10.03 9.79
CA ALA A 212 -15.24 9.44 11.07
C ALA A 212 -14.21 8.39 11.54
N LEU A 213 -13.72 7.52 10.65
CA LEU A 213 -12.64 6.57 10.95
C LEU A 213 -11.34 7.28 11.38
N ILE A 214 -10.89 8.28 10.61
CA ILE A 214 -9.67 9.05 10.92
C ILE A 214 -9.81 9.74 12.28
N ASN A 215 -10.94 10.40 12.54
CA ASN A 215 -11.16 11.10 13.80
C ASN A 215 -11.22 10.11 14.98
N GLU A 216 -11.79 8.93 14.80
CA GLU A 216 -11.84 7.88 15.83
C GLU A 216 -10.42 7.38 16.16
N LEU A 217 -9.59 7.10 15.14
CA LEU A 217 -8.20 6.70 15.33
C LEU A 217 -7.41 7.74 16.14
N LEU A 218 -7.53 9.01 15.75
CA LEU A 218 -6.86 10.12 16.44
C LEU A 218 -7.36 10.29 17.88
N ALA A 219 -8.66 10.11 18.13
CA ALA A 219 -9.23 10.15 19.49
C ALA A 219 -8.66 9.05 20.40
N HIS A 220 -8.23 7.93 19.81
CA HIS A 220 -7.55 6.82 20.50
C HIS A 220 -6.02 6.93 20.51
N GLY A 221 -5.44 8.04 20.01
CA GLY A 221 -3.99 8.22 19.94
C GLY A 221 -3.29 7.30 18.93
N ILE A 222 -4.04 6.78 17.95
CA ILE A 222 -3.53 5.89 16.90
C ILE A 222 -3.24 6.73 15.66
N GLU A 223 -2.01 6.68 15.15
CA GLU A 223 -1.64 7.43 13.94
C GLU A 223 -2.28 6.81 12.69
N PRO A 224 -3.13 7.56 11.95
CA PRO A 224 -3.75 7.07 10.73
C PRO A 224 -2.78 7.22 9.54
N VAL A 225 -2.64 6.14 8.76
CA VAL A 225 -1.89 6.16 7.49
C VAL A 225 -2.72 5.62 6.34
N VAL A 226 -2.71 6.33 5.20
CA VAL A 226 -3.62 6.05 4.08
C VAL A 226 -2.88 5.51 2.87
N THR A 227 -3.16 4.26 2.52
CA THR A 227 -2.86 3.71 1.19
C THR A 227 -3.91 4.22 0.20
N MET A 228 -3.51 4.94 -0.84
CA MET A 228 -4.47 5.54 -1.78
C MET A 228 -5.17 4.49 -2.64
N LEU A 229 -4.42 3.50 -3.09
CA LEU A 229 -4.89 2.45 -3.99
C LEU A 229 -4.34 1.12 -3.49
N HIS A 230 -5.25 0.15 -3.32
CA HIS A 230 -4.89 -1.20 -2.89
C HIS A 230 -5.66 -2.22 -3.74
N TYR A 231 -5.36 -2.21 -5.04
CA TYR A 231 -5.92 -3.09 -6.08
C TYR A 231 -7.42 -3.00 -6.38
N ASP A 232 -8.17 -2.12 -5.71
CA ASP A 232 -9.62 -1.96 -5.82
C ASP A 232 -10.05 -0.84 -6.78
N LEU A 233 -9.47 -0.83 -7.99
CA LEU A 233 -9.79 0.15 -9.04
C LEU A 233 -11.30 0.18 -9.31
N PRO A 234 -11.94 1.37 -9.47
CA PRO A 234 -13.32 1.46 -9.90
C PRO A 234 -13.54 0.71 -11.23
N GLN A 235 -14.58 -0.12 -11.29
CA GLN A 235 -14.93 -0.85 -12.52
C GLN A 235 -15.20 0.13 -13.67
N TYR A 236 -15.73 1.31 -13.36
CA TYR A 236 -15.89 2.40 -14.33
C TYR A 236 -14.58 2.72 -15.07
N LEU A 237 -13.47 2.85 -14.35
CA LEU A 237 -12.16 3.13 -14.95
C LEU A 237 -11.58 1.91 -15.67
N GLN A 238 -11.83 0.71 -15.15
CA GLN A 238 -11.45 -0.53 -15.84
C GLN A 238 -12.13 -0.64 -17.21
N ASN A 239 -13.40 -0.25 -17.32
CA ASN A 239 -14.14 -0.21 -18.59
C ASN A 239 -13.57 0.82 -19.59
N LEU A 240 -12.84 1.84 -19.10
CA LEU A 240 -12.11 2.81 -19.92
C LEU A 240 -10.66 2.36 -20.26
N GLY A 241 -10.32 1.10 -19.96
CA GLY A 241 -9.00 0.51 -20.21
C GLY A 241 -8.10 0.38 -18.97
N GLY A 242 -8.57 0.81 -17.80
CA GLY A 242 -7.87 0.67 -16.52
C GLY A 242 -6.46 1.27 -16.55
N PHE A 243 -5.50 0.58 -15.93
CA PHE A 243 -4.09 1.03 -15.90
C PHE A 243 -3.39 1.01 -17.25
N ALA A 244 -3.93 0.33 -18.26
CA ALA A 244 -3.39 0.38 -19.62
C ALA A 244 -3.84 1.64 -20.39
N SER A 245 -4.83 2.36 -19.87
CA SER A 245 -5.32 3.60 -20.47
C SER A 245 -4.45 4.78 -20.06
N PRO A 246 -4.02 5.66 -20.99
CA PRO A 246 -3.27 6.87 -20.64
C PRO A 246 -4.09 7.84 -19.77
N LEU A 247 -5.43 7.74 -19.82
CA LEU A 247 -6.33 8.55 -19.01
C LEU A 247 -6.18 8.29 -17.51
N ILE A 248 -5.65 7.13 -17.10
CA ILE A 248 -5.55 6.74 -15.69
C ILE A 248 -4.73 7.74 -14.87
N VAL A 249 -3.75 8.40 -15.48
CA VAL A 249 -2.88 9.38 -14.82
C VAL A 249 -3.69 10.59 -14.36
N ASP A 250 -4.61 11.08 -15.20
CA ASP A 250 -5.42 12.25 -14.88
C ASP A 250 -6.50 11.90 -13.84
N TYR A 251 -7.17 10.75 -13.99
CA TYR A 251 -8.11 10.25 -12.98
C TYR A 251 -7.43 10.04 -11.62
N PHE A 252 -6.24 9.42 -11.61
CA PHE A 252 -5.51 9.19 -10.37
C PHE A 252 -5.04 10.51 -9.73
N ARG A 253 -4.65 11.51 -10.53
CA ARG A 253 -4.34 12.86 -10.02
C ARG A 253 -5.57 13.48 -9.36
N GLU A 254 -6.73 13.44 -9.99
CA GLU A 254 -7.96 13.97 -9.39
C GLU A 254 -8.36 13.25 -8.10
N TYR A 255 -8.19 11.92 -8.07
CA TYR A 255 -8.39 11.13 -6.88
C TYR A 255 -7.42 11.52 -5.76
N ALA A 256 -6.13 11.66 -6.08
CA ALA A 256 -5.10 12.10 -5.14
C ALA A 256 -5.40 13.46 -4.53
N ASP A 257 -5.77 14.44 -5.36
CA ASP A 257 -6.17 15.75 -4.91
C ASP A 257 -7.39 15.67 -3.98
N THR A 258 -8.38 14.84 -4.32
CA THR A 258 -9.59 14.68 -3.52
C THR A 258 -9.26 14.12 -2.14
N LEU A 259 -8.38 13.12 -2.06
CA LEU A 259 -7.89 12.60 -0.78
C LEU A 259 -7.20 13.68 0.04
N TYR A 260 -6.28 14.42 -0.58
CA TYR A 260 -5.53 15.48 0.08
C TYR A 260 -6.46 16.56 0.65
N TRP A 261 -7.40 17.06 -0.14
CA TRP A 261 -8.32 18.10 0.28
C TRP A 261 -9.28 17.68 1.39
N ASN A 262 -9.68 16.40 1.45
CA ASN A 262 -10.65 15.94 2.43
C ASN A 262 -10.03 15.39 3.72
N PHE A 263 -8.79 14.88 3.66
CA PHE A 263 -8.19 14.11 4.75
C PHE A 263 -6.77 14.54 5.11
N GLY A 264 -6.07 15.25 4.20
CA GLY A 264 -4.64 15.55 4.29
C GLY A 264 -4.21 16.40 5.49
N ASP A 265 -5.16 17.04 6.18
CA ASP A 265 -4.92 17.79 7.41
C ASP A 265 -4.66 16.90 8.64
N ARG A 266 -5.09 15.63 8.59
CA ARG A 266 -5.10 14.70 9.73
C ARG A 266 -4.33 13.40 9.50
N VAL A 267 -4.10 13.01 8.25
CA VAL A 267 -3.15 11.94 7.92
C VAL A 267 -1.77 12.56 7.76
N SER A 268 -0.78 12.02 8.47
CA SER A 268 0.52 12.65 8.60
C SER A 268 1.15 12.90 7.22
N GLY A 269 1.62 14.13 6.99
CA GLY A 269 2.31 14.55 5.77
C GLY A 269 3.71 13.95 5.60
N ASP A 270 4.01 12.84 6.27
CA ASP A 270 5.19 12.04 5.98
C ASP A 270 5.00 11.49 4.56
N PRO A 271 5.93 11.70 3.61
CA PRO A 271 5.87 11.04 2.30
C PRO A 271 5.83 9.51 2.36
N ARG A 272 6.03 8.90 3.54
CA ARG A 272 5.75 7.48 3.84
C ARG A 272 4.27 7.14 4.00
N ALA A 273 3.40 8.13 4.16
CA ALA A 273 1.99 7.94 4.45
C ALA A 273 1.13 7.71 3.20
N LEU A 274 1.68 7.92 1.99
CA LEU A 274 1.07 7.58 0.72
C LEU A 274 1.78 6.35 0.13
N CYS A 275 1.23 5.16 0.35
CA CYS A 275 1.65 3.97 -0.36
C CYS A 275 0.73 3.71 -1.56
N LEU A 276 1.35 3.41 -2.71
CA LEU A 276 0.74 2.65 -3.79
C LEU A 276 1.13 1.18 -3.53
N MET A 277 0.15 0.29 -3.40
CA MET A 277 0.39 -1.15 -3.39
C MET A 277 -0.15 -1.77 -4.66
#